data_AF-A0AAV4PT92-F1
#
_entry.id   AF-A0AAV4PT92-F1
#
_cell.length_a   1.000
_cell.length_b   1.000
_cell.length_c   1.000
_cell.angle_alpha   90.00
_cell.angle_beta   90.00
_cell.angle_gamma   90.00
#
_symmetry.space_group_name_H-M   'P 1'
#
loop_
_entity.id
_entity.type
_entity.pdbx_description
1 polymer ?
#
loop_
_entity_poly.entity_id
_entity_poly.type
_entity_poly.pdbx_seq_one_letter_code
_entity_poly.pdbx_strand_id
1 'polypeptide(L)'
;MSRNWACIDSHLWCDGVNHCPSGFDESHANCHPLAKGIQYLSLIITMSAIVLFISGVLVTWVLIRHRHKHRSSSTDTDDRTKDYNNRLTPTEDYPMENHSS
;
A
#
# COMPACT_ATOMS: atom_id res chain seq x y z
N MET A 1 -6.58 -45.33 -35.18
CA MET A 1 -5.42 -44.46 -34.87
C MET A 1 -5.89 -43.01 -34.88
N SER A 2 -6.26 -42.45 -33.72
CA SER A 2 -6.57 -41.02 -33.63
C SER A 2 -5.28 -40.24 -33.46
N ARG A 3 -4.93 -39.43 -34.47
CA ARG A 3 -3.86 -38.43 -34.37
C ARG A 3 -4.48 -37.17 -33.77
N ASN A 4 -4.30 -36.97 -32.48
CA ASN A 4 -4.74 -35.77 -31.78
C ASN A 4 -3.64 -34.72 -31.94
N TRP A 5 -3.62 -34.02 -33.07
CA TRP A 5 -2.78 -32.84 -33.24
C TRP A 5 -3.66 -31.60 -33.16
N ALA A 6 -3.35 -30.76 -32.17
CA ALA A 6 -3.69 -29.35 -32.10
C ALA A 6 -5.18 -28.96 -31.98
N CYS A 7 -5.80 -29.32 -30.85
CA CYS A 7 -6.82 -28.48 -30.20
C CYS A 7 -6.47 -28.38 -28.71
N ILE A 8 -5.34 -27.75 -28.38
CA ILE A 8 -5.02 -27.34 -27.00
C ILE A 8 -5.13 -25.81 -26.94
N ASP A 9 -5.54 -25.27 -25.81
CA ASP A 9 -5.68 -23.82 -25.65
C ASP A 9 -4.33 -23.12 -25.86
N SER A 10 -4.35 -21.98 -26.52
CA SER A 10 -3.17 -21.16 -26.81
C SER A 10 -2.35 -20.79 -25.57
N HIS A 11 -2.96 -20.79 -24.38
CA HIS A 11 -2.26 -20.55 -23.13
C HIS A 11 -1.39 -21.74 -22.66
N LEU A 12 -1.68 -22.97 -23.10
CA LEU A 12 -0.88 -24.16 -22.75
C LEU A 12 0.30 -24.38 -23.71
N TRP A 13 0.55 -23.44 -24.62
CA TRP A 13 1.74 -23.46 -25.46
C TRP A 13 2.85 -22.72 -24.74
N CYS A 14 4.06 -23.27 -24.75
CA CYS A 14 5.23 -22.66 -24.12
C CYS A 14 5.10 -22.44 -22.60
N ASP A 15 4.30 -23.24 -21.90
CA ASP A 15 4.12 -23.16 -20.45
C ASP A 15 5.14 -24.02 -19.68
N GLY A 16 5.98 -24.76 -20.40
CA GLY A 16 7.05 -25.58 -19.85
C GLY A 16 6.63 -27.02 -19.56
N VAL A 17 5.41 -27.43 -19.95
CA VAL A 17 4.93 -28.80 -19.81
C VAL A 17 4.53 -29.33 -21.19
N ASN A 18 5.02 -30.53 -21.53
CA ASN A 18 4.62 -31.20 -22.77
C ASN A 18 3.20 -31.75 -22.65
N HIS A 19 2.23 -31.04 -23.21
CA HIS A 19 0.84 -31.45 -23.33
C HIS A 19 0.60 -32.34 -24.54
N CYS A 20 1.43 -32.20 -25.59
CA CYS A 20 1.36 -33.05 -26.76
C CYS A 20 2.34 -34.22 -26.64
N PRO A 21 1.96 -35.47 -27.01
CA PRO A 21 2.88 -36.61 -27.00
C PRO A 21 4.10 -36.44 -27.92
N SER A 22 4.05 -35.51 -28.88
CA SER A 22 5.18 -35.11 -29.73
C SER A 22 6.00 -33.95 -29.18
N GLY A 23 5.59 -33.32 -28.07
CA GLY A 23 6.22 -32.12 -27.49
C GLY A 23 6.20 -30.90 -28.41
N PHE A 24 5.27 -30.86 -29.37
CA PHE A 24 5.22 -29.80 -30.38
C PHE A 24 4.84 -28.44 -29.77
N ASP A 25 4.02 -28.45 -28.72
CA ASP A 25 3.61 -27.30 -27.91
C ASP A 25 4.79 -26.60 -27.19
N GLU A 26 5.85 -27.35 -26.87
CA GLU A 26 7.07 -26.82 -26.22
C GLU A 26 8.28 -26.74 -27.17
N SER A 27 8.12 -27.18 -28.41
CA SER A 27 9.23 -27.19 -29.36
C SER A 27 9.64 -25.77 -29.76
N HIS A 28 10.95 -25.54 -29.86
CA HIS A 28 11.53 -24.22 -30.18
C HIS A 28 11.09 -23.67 -31.56
N ALA A 29 10.64 -24.54 -32.46
CA ALA A 29 10.12 -24.15 -33.78
C ALA A 29 8.73 -23.51 -33.70
N ASN A 30 7.91 -23.91 -32.72
CA ASN A 30 6.53 -23.44 -32.54
C ASN A 30 6.41 -22.44 -31.41
N CYS A 31 7.28 -22.56 -30.42
CA CYS A 31 7.45 -21.58 -29.39
C CYS A 31 8.25 -20.39 -29.91
N HIS A 32 7.59 -19.49 -30.64
CA HIS A 32 8.24 -18.27 -31.10
C HIS A 32 8.72 -17.46 -29.89
N PRO A 33 9.97 -16.94 -29.88
CA PRO A 33 10.53 -16.20 -28.75
C PRO A 33 9.70 -14.95 -28.37
N LEU A 34 8.80 -14.52 -29.25
CA LEU A 34 7.85 -13.44 -29.01
C LEU A 34 6.84 -13.77 -27.90
N ALA A 35 6.36 -15.01 -27.81
CA ALA A 35 5.40 -15.42 -26.77
C ALA A 35 6.05 -15.40 -25.37
N LYS A 36 7.29 -15.90 -25.26
CA LYS A 36 8.08 -15.78 -24.03
C LYS A 36 8.38 -14.30 -23.71
N GLY A 37 8.72 -13.51 -24.73
CA GLY A 37 8.96 -12.07 -24.58
C GLY A 37 7.78 -11.33 -23.96
N ILE A 38 6.56 -11.61 -24.40
CA ILE A 38 5.35 -10.98 -23.85
C ILE A 38 5.12 -11.38 -22.38
N GLN A 39 5.34 -12.65 -22.02
CA GLN A 39 5.23 -13.08 -20.61
C GLN A 39 6.26 -12.38 -19.71
N TYR A 40 7.52 -12.29 -20.14
CA TYR A 40 8.55 -11.57 -19.38
C TYR A 40 8.24 -10.07 -19.26
N LEU A 41 7.77 -9.43 -20.32
CA LEU A 41 7.39 -8.01 -20.30
C LEU A 41 6.24 -7.75 -19.31
N SER A 42 5.22 -8.61 -19.32
CA SER A 42 4.09 -8.52 -18.38
C SER A 42 4.56 -8.65 -16.91
N LEU A 43 5.45 -9.61 -16.64
CA LEU A 43 6.05 -9.79 -15.31
C LEU A 43 6.86 -8.57 -14.86
N ILE A 44 7.67 -7.98 -15.74
CA ILE A 44 8.48 -6.79 -15.40
C ILE A 44 7.58 -5.59 -15.09
N ILE A 45 6.57 -5.33 -15.93
CA ILE A 45 5.65 -4.21 -15.74
C ILE A 45 4.89 -4.36 -14.42
N THR A 46 4.32 -5.53 -14.15
CA THR A 46 3.57 -5.78 -12.91
C THR A 46 4.45 -5.66 -11.67
N MET A 47 5.65 -6.24 -11.67
CA MET A 47 6.59 -6.12 -10.55
C MET A 47 7.03 -4.67 -10.33
N SER A 48 7.30 -3.92 -11.40
CA SER A 48 7.66 -2.49 -11.28
C SER A 48 6.54 -1.66 -10.66
N ALA A 49 5.29 -1.89 -11.07
CA ALA A 49 4.12 -1.18 -10.55
C ALA A 49 3.90 -1.48 -9.05
N ILE A 50 4.04 -2.74 -8.65
CA ILE A 50 3.91 -3.18 -7.25
C ILE A 50 4.98 -2.53 -6.38
N VAL A 51 6.24 -2.53 -6.82
CA VAL A 51 7.35 -1.91 -6.07
C VAL A 51 7.13 -0.41 -5.89
N LEU A 52 6.72 0.29 -6.95
CA LEU A 52 6.39 1.72 -6.88
C LEU A 52 5.24 1.98 -5.91
N PHE A 53 4.18 1.17 -5.97
CA PHE A 53 3.02 1.30 -5.09
C PHE A 53 3.41 1.09 -3.61
N ILE A 54 4.12 0.01 -3.31
CA ILE A 54 4.58 -0.30 -1.93
C ILE A 54 5.50 0.81 -1.43
N SER A 55 6.45 1.29 -2.24
CA SER A 55 7.35 2.38 -1.85
C SER A 55 6.58 3.67 -1.54
N GLY A 56 5.59 4.03 -2.37
CA GLY A 56 4.76 5.22 -2.15
C GLY A 56 3.91 5.12 -0.88
N VAL A 57 3.32 3.95 -0.61
CA VAL A 57 2.57 3.70 0.62
C VAL A 57 3.48 3.79 1.84
N LEU A 58 4.69 3.20 1.79
CA LEU A 58 5.65 3.27 2.89
C LEU A 58 6.09 4.71 3.18
N VAL A 59 6.44 5.48 2.15
CA VAL A 59 6.82 6.90 2.31
C VAL A 59 5.67 7.69 2.91
N THR A 60 4.46 7.54 2.35
CA THR A 60 3.27 8.23 2.86
C THR A 60 3.00 7.87 4.32
N TRP A 61 3.11 6.60 4.67
CA TRP A 61 2.91 6.12 6.03
C TRP A 61 3.97 6.64 7.01
N VAL A 62 5.24 6.67 6.60
CA VAL A 62 6.33 7.26 7.39
C VAL A 62 6.10 8.75 7.62
N LEU A 63 5.69 9.49 6.59
CA LEU A 63 5.39 10.92 6.70
C LEU A 63 4.22 11.16 7.67
N ILE A 64 3.14 10.38 7.56
CA ILE A 64 1.98 10.46 8.47
C ILE A 64 2.42 10.15 9.90
N ARG A 65 3.17 9.07 10.12
CA ARG A 65 3.68 8.70 11.45
C ARG A 65 4.60 9.75 12.04
N HIS A 66 5.49 10.32 11.23
CA HIS A 66 6.39 11.37 11.69
C HIS A 66 5.62 12.61 12.13
N ARG A 67 4.61 13.03 11.34
CA ARG A 67 3.72 14.13 11.72
C ARG A 67 2.93 13.80 12.98
N HIS A 68 2.43 12.58 13.14
CA HIS A 68 1.70 12.17 14.33
C HIS A 68 2.58 12.16 15.58
N LYS A 69 3.82 11.67 15.49
CA LYS A 69 4.78 11.69 16.60
C LYS A 69 5.10 13.11 17.03
N HIS A 70 5.29 14.04 16.09
CA HIS A 70 5.48 15.46 16.43
C HIS A 70 4.22 16.07 17.05
N ARG A 71 3.04 15.75 16.53
CA ARG A 71 1.76 16.32 17.00
C ARG A 71 1.37 15.82 18.40
N SER A 72 1.71 14.58 18.75
CA SER A 72 1.53 14.03 20.10
C SER A 72 2.34 14.79 21.15
N SER A 73 3.45 15.43 20.79
CA SER A 73 4.23 16.24 21.73
C SER A 73 3.64 17.62 21.95
N SER A 74 2.89 18.17 20.99
CA SER A 74 2.27 19.50 21.12
C SER A 74 0.96 19.46 21.89
N THR A 75 0.18 18.38 21.80
CA THR A 75 -1.09 18.26 22.54
C THR A 75 -0.88 18.21 24.06
N ASP A 76 0.23 17.64 24.54
CA ASP A 76 0.55 17.56 25.99
C ASP A 76 0.83 18.95 26.61
N THR A 77 1.48 19.83 25.85
CA THR A 77 1.72 21.22 26.26
C THR A 77 0.46 22.09 26.21
N ASP A 78 -0.44 21.85 25.25
CA ASP A 78 -1.71 22.57 25.17
C ASP A 78 -2.64 22.21 26.34
N ASP A 79 -2.68 20.95 26.76
CA ASP A 79 -3.53 20.50 27.87
C ASP A 79 -3.06 21.06 29.22
N ARG A 80 -1.74 21.01 29.48
CA ARG A 80 -1.12 21.59 30.68
C ARG A 80 -1.31 23.10 30.78
N THR A 81 -1.29 23.81 29.64
CA THR A 81 -1.49 25.26 29.60
C THR A 81 -2.95 25.64 29.88
N LYS A 82 -3.91 24.83 29.42
CA LYS A 82 -5.33 25.03 29.73
C LYS A 82 -5.63 24.85 31.22
N ASP A 83 -5.04 23.84 31.86
CA ASP A 83 -5.20 23.61 33.31
C ASP A 83 -4.69 24.80 34.14
N TYR A 84 -3.51 25.34 33.79
CA TYR A 84 -2.95 26.51 34.47
C TYR A 84 -3.83 27.76 34.31
N ASN A 85 -4.31 28.02 33.10
CA ASN A 85 -5.19 29.16 32.83
C ASN A 85 -6.54 29.04 33.54
N ASN A 86 -7.10 27.82 33.64
CA ASN A 86 -8.34 27.60 34.38
C ASN A 86 -8.16 27.85 35.88
N ARG A 87 -7.00 27.48 36.43
CA ARG A 87 -6.67 27.67 37.86
C ARG A 87 -6.32 29.11 38.22
N LEU A 88 -5.87 29.91 37.24
CA LEU A 88 -5.57 31.33 37.40
C LEU A 88 -6.76 32.24 37.13
N THR A 89 -7.94 31.71 36.78
CA THR A 89 -9.15 32.56 36.72
C THR A 89 -9.34 33.19 38.09
N PRO A 90 -9.26 34.53 38.21
CA PRO A 90 -9.51 35.19 39.48
C PRO A 90 -10.95 34.89 39.86
N THR A 91 -11.16 34.41 41.09
CA THR A 91 -12.46 34.40 41.75
C THR A 91 -12.89 35.85 41.97
N GLU A 92 -13.33 36.52 40.90
CA GLU A 92 -14.07 37.78 40.97
C GLU A 92 -15.53 37.47 41.28
N ASP A 93 -15.78 36.97 42.49
CA ASP A 93 -17.10 36.95 43.08
C ASP A 93 -16.95 37.05 44.61
N TYR A 94 -16.46 38.21 45.05
CA TYR A 94 -16.64 38.63 46.44
C TYR A 94 -17.72 39.71 46.45
N PRO A 95 -18.98 39.39 46.85
CA PRO A 95 -19.94 40.42 47.16
C PRO A 95 -19.42 41.18 48.38
N MET A 96 -19.12 42.46 48.22
CA MET A 96 -18.92 43.32 49.38
C MET A 96 -20.29 43.48 50.06
N GLU A 97 -20.52 42.71 51.11
CA GLU A 97 -21.59 42.96 52.08
C GLU A 97 -21.29 44.27 52.80
N ASN A 98 -21.95 45.34 52.36
CA ASN A 98 -22.07 46.59 53.09
C ASN A 98 -23.26 46.48 54.05
N HIS A 99 -22.92 46.06 55.28
CA HIS A 99 -23.81 46.11 56.44
C HIS A 99 -24.19 47.56 56.78
N SER A 100 -25.49 47.82 56.83
CA SER A 100 -26.13 49.06 57.28
C SER A 100 -25.98 49.28 58.80
N SER A 101 -25.75 50.53 59.22
CA SER A 101 -26.38 51.20 60.37
C SER A 101 -26.01 52.68 60.38
#